data_AF-D6YUL8-F1
#
_entry.id   AF-D6YUL8-F1
#
_cell.length_a   1.000
_cell.length_b   1.000
_cell.length_c   1.000
_cell.angle_alpha   90.00
_cell.angle_beta   90.00
_cell.angle_gamma   90.00
#
_symmetry.space_group_name_H-M   'P 1'
#
loop_
_entity.id
_entity.type
_entity.pdbx_description
1 polymer ?
#
loop_
_entity_poly.entity_id
_entity_poly.type
_entity_poly.pdbx_seq_one_letter_code
_entity_poly.pdbx_strand_id
1 'polypeptide(L)'
;MILVAIHSAHIPRMEFLKHFLSQIHQNIDIQLILSTFMANDKLKKNCRVCGLVLDDPPWGEDGATPSFDYCPCCGVEFGYQDCSTEAAKHYRKCWISEGANWAEKNEMPFNWSLEEQLKNIPNEFK
;
A
#
# COMPACT_ATOMS: atom_id res chain seq x y z
N MET A 1 60.81 -19.08 -44.92
CA MET A 1 59.74 -20.05 -44.60
C MET A 1 59.19 -19.66 -43.24
N ILE A 2 58.05 -18.96 -43.17
CA ILE A 2 56.68 -19.53 -43.03
C ILE A 2 56.59 -20.38 -41.76
N LEU A 3 55.62 -20.29 -40.83
CA LEU A 3 54.57 -19.36 -40.40
C LEU A 3 53.81 -20.13 -39.29
N VAL A 4 53.24 -19.42 -38.31
CA VAL A 4 52.12 -19.82 -37.41
C VAL A 4 52.31 -20.95 -36.38
N ALA A 5 52.19 -20.61 -35.09
CA ALA A 5 51.08 -21.07 -34.21
C ALA A 5 51.24 -20.52 -32.78
N ILE A 6 50.74 -19.31 -32.54
CA ILE A 6 50.42 -18.85 -31.18
C ILE A 6 48.92 -19.07 -31.01
N HIS A 7 48.54 -20.19 -30.39
CA HIS A 7 47.18 -20.41 -29.90
C HIS A 7 47.23 -20.26 -28.38
N SER A 8 46.54 -19.24 -27.85
CA SER A 8 45.48 -19.40 -26.84
C SER A 8 45.13 -18.07 -26.18
N ALA A 9 43.94 -17.58 -26.51
CA ALA A 9 43.05 -16.71 -25.75
C ALA A 9 43.64 -15.42 -25.13
N HIS A 10 43.65 -14.36 -25.92
CA HIS A 10 43.68 -12.99 -25.41
C HIS A 10 42.35 -12.70 -24.68
N ILE A 11 42.39 -12.56 -23.35
CA ILE A 11 41.30 -12.03 -22.54
C ILE A 11 40.95 -10.63 -23.10
N PRO A 12 39.73 -10.35 -23.57
CA PRO A 12 39.39 -9.03 -24.07
C PRO A 12 39.29 -8.04 -22.90
N ARG A 13 40.25 -7.12 -22.94
CA ARG A 13 40.41 -5.86 -22.21
C ARG A 13 39.09 -5.28 -21.67
N MET A 14 39.10 -4.95 -20.38
CA MET A 14 38.06 -4.26 -19.56
C MET A 14 37.25 -3.16 -20.28
N GLU A 15 37.75 -2.59 -21.37
CA GLU A 15 37.05 -1.64 -22.25
C GLU A 15 35.75 -2.19 -22.86
N PHE A 16 35.64 -3.48 -23.16
CA PHE A 16 34.36 -4.07 -23.61
C PHE A 16 33.31 -4.08 -22.50
N LEU A 17 33.73 -4.35 -21.26
CA LEU A 17 32.84 -4.32 -20.09
C LEU A 17 32.37 -2.89 -19.80
N LYS A 18 33.26 -1.90 -19.93
CA LYS A 18 32.91 -0.47 -19.78
C LYS A 18 31.90 -0.01 -20.84
N HIS A 19 32.02 -0.45 -22.08
CA HIS A 19 31.05 -0.16 -23.13
C HIS A 19 29.69 -0.81 -22.84
N PHE A 20 29.67 -2.08 -22.43
CA PHE A 20 28.42 -2.77 -22.06
C PHE A 20 27.73 -2.14 -20.84
N LEU A 21 28.49 -1.77 -19.81
CA LEU A 21 27.98 -1.08 -18.62
C LEU A 21 27.50 0.34 -18.93
N SER A 22 28.12 1.06 -19.88
CA SER A 22 27.64 2.39 -20.29
C SER A 22 26.32 2.33 -21.07
N GLN A 23 26.01 1.20 -21.71
CA GLN A 23 24.72 0.98 -22.40
C GLN A 23 23.59 0.59 -21.43
N ILE A 24 23.90 0.09 -20.23
CA ILE A 24 22.88 -0.22 -19.20
C ILE A 24 22.36 1.05 -18.51
N HIS A 25 23.20 2.08 -18.38
CA HIS A 25 22.83 3.36 -17.74
C HIS A 25 21.91 4.28 -18.55
N GLN A 26 21.56 3.92 -19.79
CA GLN A 26 20.76 4.79 -20.67
C GLN A 26 19.28 4.42 -20.77
N ASN A 27 18.78 3.34 -20.14
CA ASN A 27 17.38 2.92 -20.34
C ASN A 27 16.66 2.35 -19.12
N ILE A 28 17.12 2.63 -17.91
CA ILE A 28 16.36 2.29 -16.72
C ILE A 28 16.27 3.53 -15.85
N ASP A 29 15.11 4.18 -15.91
CA ASP A 29 14.80 5.29 -15.04
C ASP A 29 14.75 4.78 -13.60
N ILE A 30 15.81 5.07 -12.84
CA ILE A 30 15.88 4.72 -11.42
C ILE A 30 14.71 5.35 -10.66
N GLN A 31 14.15 6.48 -11.12
CA GLN A 31 12.92 7.05 -10.54
C GLN A 31 11.70 6.18 -10.83
N LEU A 32 11.59 5.57 -12.02
CA LEU A 32 10.51 4.63 -12.34
C LEU A 32 10.65 3.32 -11.56
N ILE A 33 11.86 2.82 -11.37
CA ILE A 33 12.13 1.67 -10.50
C ILE A 33 11.80 2.02 -9.06
N LEU A 34 12.36 3.10 -8.51
CA LEU A 34 12.08 3.54 -7.14
C LEU A 34 10.58 3.82 -6.94
N SER A 35 9.89 4.42 -7.91
CA SER A 35 8.45 4.58 -7.84
C SER A 35 7.72 3.26 -7.95
N THR A 36 8.17 2.28 -8.72
CA THR A 36 7.52 0.96 -8.80
C THR A 36 7.77 0.14 -7.53
N PHE A 37 8.96 0.23 -6.94
CA PHE A 37 9.33 -0.44 -5.69
C PHE A 37 8.75 0.27 -4.45
N MET A 38 8.58 1.60 -4.46
CA MET A 38 7.96 2.37 -3.37
C MET A 38 6.46 2.61 -3.54
N ALA A 39 5.89 2.43 -4.74
CA ALA A 39 4.44 2.52 -4.96
C ALA A 39 3.70 1.21 -4.72
N ASN A 40 4.40 0.13 -4.36
CA ASN A 40 3.74 -1.17 -4.25
C ASN A 40 3.02 -1.42 -2.93
N ASP A 41 3.24 -0.60 -1.89
CA ASP A 41 2.50 -0.71 -0.63
C ASP A 41 1.95 0.66 -0.23
N LYS A 42 0.89 1.12 -0.92
CA LYS A 42 0.08 2.21 -0.38
C LYS A 42 -0.57 1.70 0.89
N LEU A 43 0.01 2.07 2.03
CA LEU A 43 -0.47 1.73 3.36
C LEU A 43 -1.98 1.99 3.46
N LYS A 44 -2.77 0.93 3.61
CA LYS A 44 -4.24 1.01 3.65
C LYS A 44 -4.69 1.49 5.03
N LYS A 45 -4.63 2.79 5.25
CA LYS A 45 -5.00 3.45 6.52
C LYS A 45 -6.50 3.69 6.69
N ASN A 46 -7.34 3.19 5.79
CA ASN A 46 -8.78 3.41 5.86
C ASN A 46 -9.47 2.35 6.71
N CYS A 47 -10.32 2.78 7.63
CA CYS A 47 -11.27 1.89 8.29
C CYS A 47 -12.14 1.19 7.24
N ARG A 48 -12.17 -0.14 7.28
CA ARG A 48 -12.99 -0.96 6.38
C ARG A 48 -14.48 -0.69 6.56
N VAL A 49 -14.91 -0.27 7.75
CA VAL A 49 -16.31 0.01 8.08
C VAL A 49 -16.73 1.43 7.69
N CYS A 50 -16.04 2.47 8.12
CA CYS A 50 -16.53 3.84 7.97
C CYS A 50 -15.73 4.71 7.02
N GLY A 51 -14.57 4.25 6.53
CA GLY A 51 -13.71 5.00 5.61
C GLY A 51 -12.83 6.06 6.28
N LEU A 52 -12.89 6.25 7.60
CA LEU A 52 -11.97 7.14 8.32
C LEU A 52 -10.52 6.78 7.98
N VAL A 53 -9.71 7.78 7.63
CA VAL A 53 -8.26 7.61 7.47
C VAL A 53 -7.64 7.74 8.85
N LEU A 54 -6.97 6.68 9.31
CA LEU A 54 -6.25 6.65 10.59
C LEU A 54 -4.78 7.06 10.42
N ASP A 55 -4.13 7.39 11.52
CA ASP A 55 -2.68 7.65 11.55
C ASP A 55 -1.88 6.36 11.31
N ASP A 56 -2.32 5.26 11.93
CA ASP A 56 -1.75 3.93 11.79
C ASP A 56 -2.65 3.00 10.96
N PRO A 57 -2.07 2.01 10.25
CA PRO A 57 -2.85 1.08 9.45
C PRO A 57 -3.67 0.14 10.35
N PRO A 58 -5.01 0.13 10.24
CA PRO A 58 -5.85 -0.74 11.09
C PRO A 58 -5.62 -2.24 10.84
N TRP A 59 -5.05 -2.57 9.69
CA TRP A 59 -4.73 -3.93 9.27
C TRP A 59 -3.25 -4.11 8.93
N GLY A 60 -2.38 -3.38 9.65
CA GLY A 60 -0.93 -3.52 9.52
C GLY A 60 -0.39 -3.04 8.18
N GLU A 61 0.94 -3.05 8.04
CA GLU A 61 1.60 -2.69 6.78
C GLU A 61 1.31 -3.70 5.67
N ASP A 62 1.04 -4.96 6.03
CA ASP A 62 0.67 -6.04 5.13
C ASP A 62 -0.81 -5.96 4.65
N GLY A 63 -1.62 -5.09 5.26
CA GLY A 63 -3.05 -4.99 5.00
C GLY A 63 -3.87 -6.21 5.45
N ALA A 64 -3.27 -7.14 6.21
CA ALA A 64 -3.82 -8.44 6.56
C ALA A 64 -3.76 -8.74 8.08
N THR A 65 -2.81 -8.17 8.81
CA THR A 65 -2.67 -8.37 10.26
C THR A 65 -3.40 -7.26 11.01
N PRO A 66 -4.51 -7.54 11.71
CA PRO A 66 -5.27 -6.50 12.41
C PRO A 66 -4.49 -5.91 13.58
N SER A 67 -4.70 -4.62 13.86
CA SER A 67 -4.10 -3.97 15.04
C SER A 67 -4.84 -4.31 16.35
N PHE A 68 -6.10 -4.78 16.26
CA PHE A 68 -7.02 -4.96 17.39
C PHE A 68 -7.38 -3.68 18.14
N ASP A 69 -7.04 -2.51 17.60
CA ASP A 69 -7.52 -1.22 18.10
C ASP A 69 -8.97 -0.96 17.65
N TYR A 70 -9.52 0.13 18.18
CA TYR A 70 -10.86 0.60 17.85
C TYR A 70 -10.81 1.78 16.88
N CYS A 71 -11.74 1.81 15.92
CA CYS A 71 -11.94 3.00 15.11
C CYS A 71 -12.63 4.10 15.95
N PRO A 72 -12.06 5.31 16.09
CA PRO A 72 -12.66 6.38 16.90
C PRO A 72 -13.96 6.94 16.29
N CYS A 73 -14.16 6.73 14.99
CA CYS A 73 -15.42 7.09 14.33
C CYS A 73 -16.49 6.03 14.56
N CYS A 74 -16.39 4.84 13.97
CA CYS A 74 -17.49 3.87 14.04
C CYS A 74 -17.43 2.87 15.20
N GLY A 75 -16.37 2.87 16.00
CA GLY A 75 -16.22 1.98 17.15
C GLY A 75 -15.95 0.50 16.83
N VAL A 76 -15.66 0.17 15.57
CA VAL A 76 -15.31 -1.22 15.20
C VAL A 76 -13.97 -1.60 15.80
N GLU A 77 -13.85 -2.84 16.30
CA GLU A 77 -12.57 -3.43 16.66
C GLU A 77 -11.95 -4.11 15.42
N PHE A 78 -10.77 -3.65 15.02
CA PHE A 78 -10.11 -4.17 13.84
C PHE A 78 -9.73 -5.64 14.02
N GLY A 79 -10.11 -6.49 13.07
CA GLY A 79 -9.87 -7.94 13.15
C GLY A 79 -11.01 -8.74 13.75
N TYR A 80 -12.04 -8.09 14.31
CA TYR A 80 -13.21 -8.79 14.85
C TYR A 80 -14.47 -8.54 14.00
N GLN A 81 -15.16 -7.40 14.17
CA GLN A 81 -16.39 -7.14 13.42
C GLN A 81 -16.15 -6.65 11.98
N ASP A 82 -14.90 -6.46 11.56
CA ASP A 82 -14.50 -6.19 10.18
C ASP A 82 -13.55 -7.25 9.59
N CYS A 83 -13.52 -8.45 10.18
CA CYS A 83 -12.65 -9.55 9.74
C CYS A 83 -12.97 -10.10 8.35
N SER A 84 -14.19 -9.87 7.85
CA SER A 84 -14.61 -10.17 6.48
C SER A 84 -15.32 -8.98 5.85
N THR A 85 -15.45 -9.01 4.53
CA THR A 85 -16.20 -8.00 3.77
C THR A 85 -17.67 -7.93 4.22
N GLU A 86 -18.31 -9.06 4.48
CA GLU A 86 -19.70 -9.14 4.93
C GLU A 86 -19.84 -8.59 6.35
N ALA A 87 -18.92 -8.92 7.25
CA ALA A 87 -18.92 -8.43 8.62
C ALA A 87 -18.77 -6.89 8.65
N ALA A 88 -17.81 -6.36 7.89
CA ALA A 88 -17.59 -4.92 7.78
C ALA A 88 -18.83 -4.19 7.23
N LYS A 89 -19.47 -4.74 6.20
CA LYS A 89 -20.72 -4.20 5.62
C LYS A 89 -21.88 -4.25 6.60
N HIS A 90 -22.03 -5.35 7.32
CA HIS A 90 -23.08 -5.52 8.32
C HIS A 90 -22.91 -4.49 9.45
N TYR A 91 -21.71 -4.38 10.01
CA TYR A 91 -21.42 -3.41 11.07
C TYR A 91 -21.66 -1.98 10.59
N ARG A 92 -21.20 -1.63 9.38
CA ARG A 92 -21.45 -0.31 8.76
C ARG A 92 -22.95 0.01 8.69
N LYS A 93 -23.76 -0.96 8.24
CA LYS A 93 -25.22 -0.78 8.15
C LYS A 93 -25.84 -0.49 9.51
N CYS A 94 -25.44 -1.23 10.54
CA CYS A 94 -25.91 -1.01 11.92
C CYS A 94 -25.51 0.38 12.42
N TRP A 95 -24.22 0.73 12.30
CA TRP A 95 -23.70 2.04 12.68
C TRP A 95 -24.43 3.20 11.97
N ILE A 96 -24.67 3.10 10.65
CA ILE A 96 -25.45 4.10 9.90
C ILE A 96 -26.90 4.16 10.40
N SER A 97 -27.53 3.02 10.67
CA SER A 97 -28.92 2.97 11.15
C SER A 97 -29.11 3.61 12.53
N GLU A 98 -28.05 3.67 13.33
CA GLU A 98 -28.02 4.32 14.63
C GLU A 98 -27.70 5.83 14.55
N GLY A 99 -27.50 6.36 13.34
CA GLY A 99 -27.20 7.77 13.09
C GLY A 99 -25.73 8.07 12.84
N ALA A 100 -24.91 7.05 12.57
CA ALA A 100 -23.47 7.19 12.31
C ALA A 100 -22.74 7.93 13.44
N ASN A 101 -23.10 7.63 14.69
CA ASN A 101 -22.54 8.28 15.87
C ASN A 101 -21.03 8.00 15.98
N TRP A 102 -20.26 9.04 16.26
CA TRP A 102 -18.84 8.89 16.59
C TRP A 102 -18.68 8.21 17.96
N ALA A 103 -17.82 7.19 18.02
CA ALA A 103 -17.43 6.56 19.28
C ALA A 103 -16.70 7.57 20.18
N GLU A 104 -15.70 8.27 19.62
CA GLU A 104 -14.97 9.36 20.28
C GLU A 104 -15.49 10.72 19.79
N LYS A 105 -16.50 11.26 20.48
CA LYS A 105 -17.22 12.48 20.06
C LYS A 105 -16.33 13.72 19.94
N ASN A 106 -15.26 13.79 20.73
CA ASN A 106 -14.27 14.88 20.72
C ASN A 106 -13.35 14.83 19.50
N GLU A 107 -13.29 13.70 18.78
CA GLU A 107 -12.49 13.57 17.56
C GLU A 107 -13.27 13.90 16.28
N MET A 108 -14.59 14.08 16.38
CA MET A 108 -15.43 14.42 15.23
C MET A 108 -15.07 15.80 14.65
N PRO A 109 -14.72 15.88 13.36
CA PRO A 109 -14.41 17.16 12.72
C PRO A 109 -15.63 18.11 12.67
N PHE A 110 -15.39 19.42 12.81
CA PHE A 110 -16.46 20.44 12.84
C PHE A 110 -17.37 20.43 11.60
N ASN A 111 -16.82 20.18 10.41
CA ASN A 111 -17.56 20.11 9.15
C ASN A 111 -17.60 18.67 8.59
N TRP A 112 -17.75 17.69 9.48
CA TRP A 112 -17.79 16.29 9.08
C TRP A 112 -18.99 15.98 8.17
N SER A 113 -18.74 15.23 7.10
CA SER A 113 -19.76 14.71 6.19
C SER A 113 -19.65 13.18 6.11
N LEU A 114 -20.73 12.51 6.48
CA LEU A 114 -20.84 11.06 6.36
C LEU A 114 -20.60 10.59 4.91
N GLU A 115 -21.20 11.26 3.94
CA GLU A 115 -21.09 10.89 2.53
C GLU A 115 -19.65 10.94 2.03
N GLU A 116 -18.91 12.00 2.38
CA GLU A 116 -17.50 12.13 1.99
C GLU A 116 -16.63 11.07 2.65
N GLN A 117 -16.89 10.74 3.93
CA GLN A 117 -16.11 9.71 4.61
C GLN A 117 -16.33 8.32 4.00
N LEU A 118 -17.57 7.98 3.62
CA LEU A 118 -17.87 6.68 3.01
C LEU A 118 -17.18 6.47 1.65
N LYS A 119 -16.83 7.53 0.91
CA LYS A 119 -16.07 7.42 -0.34
C LYS A 119 -14.67 6.82 -0.14
N ASN A 120 -14.12 6.96 1.06
CA ASN A 120 -12.80 6.49 1.43
C ASN A 120 -12.76 5.01 1.85
N ILE A 121 -13.91 4.34 1.92
CA ILE A 121 -13.95 2.89 2.15
C ILE A 121 -13.19 2.18 1.01
N PRO A 122 -12.25 1.26 1.31
CA PRO A 122 -11.55 0.51 0.26
C PRO A 122 -12.53 -0.25 -0.63
N ASN A 123 -12.24 -0.34 -1.93
CA ASN A 123 -13.20 -0.85 -2.92
C ASN A 123 -13.68 -2.28 -2.62
N GLU A 124 -12.80 -3.13 -2.09
CA GLU A 124 -13.11 -4.50 -1.68
C GLU A 124 -14.10 -4.58 -0.49
N PHE A 125 -14.28 -3.48 0.25
CA PHE A 125 -15.18 -3.35 1.40
C PHE A 125 -16.40 -2.47 1.12
N LYS A 126 -16.55 -1.88 -0.08
CA LYS A 126 -17.71 -1.07 -0.45
C LYS A 126 -19.00 -1.88 -0.46
#